data_AF-A0A926CQ79-F1
#
_entry.id   AF-A0A926CQ79-F1
#
_cell.length_a   1.000
_cell.length_b   1.000
_cell.length_c   1.000
_cell.angle_alpha   90.00
_cell.angle_beta   90.00
_cell.angle_gamma   90.00
#
_symmetry.space_group_name_H-M   'P 1'
#
loop_
_entity.id
_entity.type
_entity.pdbx_description
1 polymer ?
#
loop_
_entity_poly.entity_id
_entity_poly.type
_entity_poly.pdbx_seq_one_letter_code
_entity_poly.pdbx_strand_id
1 'polypeptide(L)'
;MTMNQSKPPRFAWLRNFLRENAWVYLVIGIMIGMLIPELFRYIDEDPGEFLQNLIPEALGLGFTLLILDRLNERRESRQVREQLLRQLHSYYNPVAMQALEEMRVLGYLSDGSLHNQDFRGADWRDANLYQTDLTGCDLRNTKIQKADLVDANLTDAQVSEDQLVTTDIMWKCILPDGSRYNGKYNLPHDFEVALRKKFNPDDPNSMAEY
;
A
#
# COMPACT_ATOMS: atom_id res chain seq x y z
N MET A 1 8.65 -8.79 -15.75
CA MET A 1 7.32 -8.35 -16.23
C MET A 1 6.27 -9.13 -15.46
N THR A 2 5.89 -8.69 -14.26
CA THR A 2 4.84 -9.35 -13.49
C THR A 2 3.59 -8.50 -13.53
N MET A 3 2.55 -9.11 -14.11
CA MET A 3 1.23 -8.56 -14.36
C MET A 3 0.54 -8.14 -13.06
N ASN A 4 0.05 -6.90 -13.08
CA ASN A 4 -0.89 -6.30 -12.14
C ASN A 4 -2.15 -7.20 -12.00
N GLN A 5 -2.26 -7.93 -10.90
CA GLN A 5 -3.44 -8.72 -10.54
C GLN A 5 -4.40 -7.82 -9.75
N SER A 6 -5.08 -6.92 -10.46
CA SER A 6 -6.26 -6.23 -9.93
C SER A 6 -7.31 -7.27 -9.57
N LYS A 7 -7.77 -7.28 -8.32
CA LYS A 7 -8.82 -8.22 -7.90
C LYS A 7 -10.04 -8.01 -8.80
N PRO A 8 -10.60 -9.09 -9.35
CA PRO A 8 -11.74 -8.96 -10.24
C PRO A 8 -12.90 -8.32 -9.47
N PRO A 9 -13.62 -7.34 -10.05
CA PRO A 9 -14.75 -6.70 -9.38
C PRO A 9 -15.75 -7.75 -8.90
N ARG A 10 -16.55 -7.46 -7.86
CA ARG A 10 -17.47 -8.42 -7.21
C ARG A 10 -18.49 -9.07 -8.17
N PHE A 11 -18.63 -8.52 -9.37
CA PHE A 11 -19.44 -9.03 -10.48
C PHE A 11 -18.62 -9.45 -11.70
N ALA A 12 -17.32 -9.72 -11.56
CA ALA A 12 -16.49 -10.19 -12.67
C ALA A 12 -16.92 -11.57 -13.14
N TRP A 13 -17.39 -12.42 -12.22
CA TRP A 13 -18.06 -13.67 -12.58
C TRP A 13 -19.31 -13.39 -13.41
N LEU A 14 -20.12 -12.40 -13.04
CA LEU A 14 -21.31 -12.01 -13.81
C LEU A 14 -20.94 -11.44 -15.18
N ARG A 15 -19.88 -10.62 -15.28
CA ARG A 15 -19.37 -10.10 -16.55
C ARG A 15 -18.86 -11.22 -17.45
N ASN A 16 -18.12 -12.18 -16.89
CA ASN A 16 -17.64 -13.34 -17.64
C ASN A 16 -18.80 -14.26 -18.04
N PHE A 17 -19.75 -14.52 -17.13
CA PHE A 17 -20.97 -15.25 -17.38
C PHE A 17 -21.81 -14.60 -18.48
N LEU A 18 -22.04 -13.28 -18.43
CA LEU A 18 -22.73 -12.52 -19.48
C LEU A 18 -21.97 -12.57 -20.82
N ARG A 19 -20.63 -12.52 -20.78
CA ARG A 19 -19.79 -12.62 -21.98
C ARG A 19 -19.82 -14.01 -22.61
N GLU A 20 -19.88 -15.06 -21.79
CA GLU A 20 -19.97 -16.46 -22.22
C GLU A 20 -21.41 -16.85 -22.62
N ASN A 21 -22.42 -16.15 -22.10
CA ASN A 21 -23.83 -16.46 -22.30
C ASN A 21 -24.56 -15.35 -23.08
N ALA A 22 -24.30 -15.29 -24.39
CA ALA A 22 -24.92 -14.32 -25.29
C ALA A 22 -26.47 -14.32 -25.25
N TRP A 23 -27.08 -15.46 -24.93
CA TRP A 23 -28.54 -15.60 -24.82
C TRP A 23 -29.15 -14.77 -23.68
N VAL A 24 -28.37 -14.43 -22.65
CA VAL A 24 -28.83 -13.60 -21.53
C VAL A 24 -29.16 -12.18 -22.01
N TYR A 25 -28.38 -11.62 -22.93
CA TYR A 25 -28.71 -10.32 -23.54
C TYR A 25 -30.00 -10.39 -24.37
N LEU A 26 -30.27 -11.53 -24.99
CA LEU A 26 -31.48 -11.75 -25.78
C LEU A 26 -32.71 -11.81 -24.86
N VAL A 27 -32.60 -12.51 -23.73
CA VAL A 27 -33.65 -12.55 -22.70
C VAL A 27 -33.86 -11.18 -22.05
N ILE A 28 -32.79 -10.48 -21.67
CA ILE A 28 -32.87 -9.12 -21.12
C ILE A 28 -33.48 -8.16 -22.15
N GLY A 29 -33.07 -8.26 -23.41
CA GLY A 29 -33.61 -7.45 -24.50
C GLY A 29 -35.09 -7.71 -24.76
N ILE A 30 -35.54 -8.97 -24.72
CA ILE A 30 -36.97 -9.32 -24.82
C ILE A 30 -37.74 -8.78 -23.61
N MET A 31 -37.22 -8.96 -22.40
CA MET A 31 -37.85 -8.46 -21.17
C MET A 31 -38.00 -6.94 -21.19
N ILE A 32 -36.93 -6.22 -21.56
CA ILE A 32 -36.95 -4.77 -21.73
C ILE A 32 -37.93 -4.38 -22.84
N GLY A 33 -37.89 -5.08 -23.98
CA GLY A 33 -38.79 -4.83 -25.11
C GLY A 33 -40.27 -5.06 -24.81
N MET A 34 -40.60 -6.00 -23.91
CA MET A 34 -41.97 -6.23 -23.42
C MET A 34 -42.39 -5.19 -22.37
N LEU A 35 -41.46 -4.70 -21.57
CA LEU A 35 -41.73 -3.69 -20.54
C LEU A 35 -41.85 -2.26 -21.09
N ILE A 36 -41.13 -1.94 -22.18
CA ILE A 36 -41.11 -0.59 -22.77
C ILE A 36 -42.50 -0.09 -23.18
N PRO A 37 -43.35 -0.86 -23.89
CA PRO A 37 -44.68 -0.41 -24.28
C PRO A 37 -45.61 -0.14 -23.08
N GLU A 38 -45.60 -1.02 -22.07
CA GLU A 38 -46.32 -0.84 -20.81
C GLU A 38 -45.86 0.42 -20.07
N LEU A 39 -44.54 0.67 -20.07
CA LEU A 39 -43.92 1.86 -19.48
C LEU A 39 -44.38 3.13 -20.22
N PHE A 40 -44.37 3.13 -21.55
CA PHE A 40 -44.84 4.26 -22.36
C PHE A 40 -46.32 4.54 -22.12
N ARG A 41 -47.16 3.50 -22.02
CA ARG A 41 -48.59 3.67 -21.75
C ARG A 41 -48.83 4.30 -20.39
N TYR A 42 -48.09 3.88 -19.37
CA TYR A 42 -48.16 4.46 -18.03
C TYR A 42 -47.65 5.92 -17.98
N ILE A 43 -46.60 6.24 -18.76
CA ILE A 43 -46.09 7.62 -18.92
C ILE A 43 -47.09 8.53 -19.64
N ASP A 44 -47.75 8.05 -20.69
CA ASP A 44 -48.74 8.83 -21.45
C ASP A 44 -50.04 9.04 -20.66
N GLU A 45 -50.42 8.11 -19.78
CA GLU A 45 -51.62 8.20 -18.94
C GLU A 45 -51.44 9.17 -17.75
N ASP A 46 -50.32 9.11 -17.02
CA ASP A 46 -50.01 10.06 -15.94
C ASP A 46 -48.49 10.29 -15.78
N PRO A 47 -47.91 11.21 -16.57
CA PRO A 47 -46.48 11.47 -16.52
C PRO A 47 -46.04 12.07 -15.18
N GLY A 48 -46.95 12.71 -14.44
CA GLY A 48 -46.67 13.28 -13.13
C GLY A 48 -46.44 12.21 -12.08
N GLU A 49 -47.31 11.20 -12.01
CA GLU A 49 -47.19 10.07 -11.08
C GLU A 49 -45.97 9.20 -11.40
N PHE A 50 -45.71 8.93 -12.67
CA PHE A 50 -44.51 8.20 -13.09
C PHE A 50 -43.22 8.91 -12.68
N LEU A 51 -43.09 10.21 -12.95
CA LEU A 51 -41.90 10.98 -12.55
C LEU A 51 -41.76 11.07 -11.02
N GLN A 52 -42.87 11.18 -10.29
CA GLN A 52 -42.86 11.18 -8.82
C GLN A 52 -42.38 9.86 -8.22
N ASN A 53 -42.63 8.72 -8.88
CA ASN A 53 -42.18 7.41 -8.42
C ASN A 53 -40.75 7.08 -8.89
N LEU A 54 -40.42 7.40 -10.15
CA LEU A 54 -39.13 7.06 -10.74
C LEU A 54 -37.99 7.95 -10.21
N ILE A 55 -38.22 9.25 -10.04
CA ILE A 55 -37.16 10.19 -9.64
C ILE A 55 -36.57 9.83 -8.26
N PRO A 56 -37.36 9.59 -7.19
CA PRO A 56 -36.82 9.20 -5.89
C PRO A 56 -36.05 7.89 -5.92
N GLU A 57 -36.51 6.91 -6.70
CA GLU A 57 -35.85 5.60 -6.82
C GLU A 57 -34.52 5.72 -7.60
N ALA A 58 -34.51 6.44 -8.72
CA ALA A 58 -33.30 6.71 -9.49
C ALA A 58 -32.26 7.48 -8.67
N LEU A 59 -32.70 8.47 -7.87
CA LEU A 59 -31.85 9.19 -6.94
C LEU A 59 -31.32 8.27 -5.82
N GLY A 60 -32.16 7.40 -5.26
CA GLY A 60 -31.78 6.43 -4.24
C GLY A 60 -30.75 5.41 -4.73
N LEU A 61 -30.92 4.90 -5.95
CA LEU A 61 -29.95 4.02 -6.61
C LEU A 61 -28.65 4.74 -6.95
N GLY A 62 -28.73 5.95 -7.50
CA GLY A 62 -27.55 6.78 -7.79
C GLY A 62 -26.73 7.05 -6.53
N PHE A 63 -27.40 7.41 -5.43
CA PHE A 63 -26.77 7.61 -4.13
C PHE A 63 -26.17 6.32 -3.57
N THR A 64 -26.87 5.19 -3.69
CA THR A 64 -26.38 3.87 -3.27
C THR A 64 -25.13 3.48 -4.03
N LEU A 65 -25.09 3.69 -5.35
CA LEU A 65 -23.92 3.39 -6.18
C LEU A 65 -22.72 4.27 -5.82
N LEU A 66 -22.94 5.57 -5.60
CA LEU A 66 -21.88 6.49 -5.15
C LEU A 66 -21.30 6.06 -3.80
N ILE A 67 -22.16 5.65 -2.85
CA ILE A 67 -21.71 5.12 -1.56
C ILE A 67 -20.93 3.82 -1.76
N LEU A 68 -21.43 2.90 -2.58
CA LEU A 68 -20.77 1.62 -2.82
C LEU A 68 -19.39 1.78 -3.45
N ASP A 69 -19.24 2.69 -4.41
CA ASP A 69 -17.95 2.97 -5.06
C ASP A 69 -16.94 3.54 -4.05
N ARG A 70 -17.36 4.55 -3.29
CA ARG A 70 -16.60 5.13 -2.17
C ARG A 70 -16.17 4.09 -1.13
N LEU A 71 -17.05 3.11 -0.85
CA LEU A 71 -16.76 2.02 0.08
C LEU A 71 -15.82 0.96 -0.53
N ASN A 72 -15.88 0.73 -1.85
CA ASN A 72 -15.06 -0.28 -2.52
C ASN A 72 -13.61 0.17 -2.66
N GLU A 73 -13.35 1.43 -3.05
CA GLU A 73 -12.01 2.01 -3.11
C GLU A 73 -11.24 1.82 -1.78
N ARG A 74 -11.91 2.10 -0.66
CA ARG A 74 -11.33 1.94 0.69
C ARG A 74 -10.97 0.50 1.02
N ARG A 75 -11.71 -0.47 0.48
CA ARG A 75 -11.45 -1.91 0.71
C ARG A 75 -10.26 -2.39 -0.11
N GLU A 76 -10.15 -1.94 -1.36
CA GLU A 76 -9.06 -2.33 -2.25
C GLU A 76 -7.71 -1.85 -1.71
N SER A 77 -7.59 -0.58 -1.31
CA SER A 77 -6.34 -0.07 -0.72
C SER A 77 -5.94 -0.81 0.56
N ARG A 78 -6.91 -1.14 1.44
CA ARG A 78 -6.64 -1.94 2.64
C ARG A 78 -6.13 -3.34 2.29
N GLN A 79 -6.76 -4.00 1.32
CA GLN A 79 -6.36 -5.35 0.90
C GLN A 79 -4.97 -5.37 0.26
N VAL A 80 -4.65 -4.36 -0.55
CA VAL A 80 -3.31 -4.17 -1.14
C VAL A 80 -2.29 -3.97 -0.02
N ARG A 81 -2.54 -3.04 0.91
CA ARG A 81 -1.66 -2.81 2.06
C ARG A 81 -1.42 -4.08 2.88
N GLU A 82 -2.48 -4.80 3.25
CA GLU A 82 -2.35 -6.04 4.01
C GLU A 82 -1.61 -7.13 3.24
N GLN A 83 -1.77 -7.20 1.92
CA GLN A 83 -1.04 -8.13 1.08
C GLN A 83 0.44 -7.80 1.04
N LEU A 84 0.79 -6.53 0.89
CA LEU A 84 2.17 -6.06 0.90
C LEU A 84 2.82 -6.30 2.27
N LEU A 85 2.13 -6.00 3.37
CA LEU A 85 2.60 -6.32 4.72
C LEU A 85 2.89 -7.82 4.90
N ARG A 86 2.01 -8.70 4.39
CA ARG A 86 2.26 -10.15 4.41
C ARG A 86 3.48 -10.55 3.58
N GLN A 87 3.69 -9.93 2.43
CA GLN A 87 4.84 -10.19 1.58
C GLN A 87 6.14 -9.66 2.19
N LEU A 88 6.09 -8.55 2.93
CA LEU A 88 7.23 -8.03 3.70
C LEU A 88 7.71 -9.02 4.78
N HIS A 89 6.81 -9.81 5.37
CA HIS A 89 7.18 -10.89 6.31
C HIS A 89 7.86 -12.10 5.66
N SER A 90 8.00 -12.11 4.33
CA SER A 90 8.58 -13.25 3.61
C SER A 90 10.05 -13.47 3.97
N TYR A 91 10.40 -14.73 4.22
CA TYR A 91 11.79 -15.21 4.33
C TYR A 91 12.50 -15.26 2.97
N TYR A 92 11.77 -15.09 1.87
CA TYR A 92 12.30 -15.08 0.52
C TYR A 92 12.48 -13.64 0.03
N ASN A 93 13.75 -13.24 -0.09
CA ASN A 93 14.17 -11.86 -0.35
C ASN A 93 13.48 -11.22 -1.57
N PRO A 94 13.39 -11.84 -2.76
CA PRO A 94 12.74 -11.19 -3.91
C PRO A 94 11.28 -10.79 -3.68
N VAL A 95 10.54 -11.55 -2.85
CA VAL A 95 9.14 -11.23 -2.52
C VAL A 95 9.07 -10.05 -1.55
N ALA A 96 9.94 -10.02 -0.54
CA ALA A 96 10.01 -8.89 0.39
C ALA A 96 10.47 -7.61 -0.31
N MET A 97 11.49 -7.70 -1.17
CA MET A 97 11.98 -6.58 -1.98
C MET A 97 10.91 -6.04 -2.92
N GLN A 98 10.18 -6.91 -3.62
CA GLN A 98 9.06 -6.47 -4.47
C GLN A 98 8.01 -5.71 -3.64
N ALA A 99 7.68 -6.20 -2.44
CA ALA A 99 6.72 -5.54 -1.58
C ALA A 99 7.23 -4.19 -1.05
N LEU A 100 8.51 -4.10 -0.67
CA LEU A 100 9.13 -2.82 -0.26
C LEU A 100 9.05 -1.78 -1.38
N GLU A 101 9.39 -2.17 -2.61
CA GLU A 101 9.32 -1.26 -3.76
C GLU A 101 7.89 -0.82 -4.07
N GLU A 102 6.91 -1.72 -3.99
CA GLU A 102 5.51 -1.37 -4.21
C GLU A 102 4.98 -0.46 -3.09
N MET A 103 5.31 -0.74 -1.83
CA MET A 103 4.95 0.13 -0.71
C MET A 103 5.61 1.51 -0.80
N ARG A 104 6.83 1.59 -1.34
CA ARG A 104 7.53 2.86 -1.60
C ARG A 104 6.77 3.72 -2.60
N VAL A 105 6.38 3.13 -3.73
CA VAL A 105 5.61 3.83 -4.79
C VAL A 105 4.25 4.31 -4.26
N LEU A 106 3.61 3.52 -3.39
CA LEU A 106 2.33 3.86 -2.78
C LEU A 106 2.44 4.85 -1.59
N GLY A 107 3.67 5.17 -1.14
CA GLY A 107 3.91 6.04 0.01
C GLY A 107 3.68 5.38 1.37
N TYR A 108 3.49 4.06 1.42
CA TYR A 108 3.22 3.31 2.66
C TYR A 108 4.47 3.12 3.54
N LEU A 109 5.66 3.35 3.01
CA LEU A 109 6.89 3.26 3.81
C LEU A 109 7.02 4.41 4.82
N SER A 110 6.42 5.58 4.57
CA SER A 110 6.59 6.79 5.38
C SER A 110 5.29 7.34 5.99
N ASP A 111 4.12 6.78 5.67
CA ASP A 111 2.82 7.21 6.20
C ASP A 111 2.46 6.58 7.55
N GLY A 112 3.39 5.86 8.17
CA GLY A 112 3.18 5.08 9.39
C GLY A 112 2.49 3.73 9.15
N SER A 113 2.35 3.27 7.91
CA SER A 113 1.69 1.99 7.63
C SER A 113 2.40 0.78 8.21
N LEU A 114 3.71 0.91 8.47
CA LEU A 114 4.55 -0.13 9.06
C LEU A 114 4.62 -0.08 10.59
N HIS A 115 4.03 0.92 11.25
CA HIS A 115 4.15 1.06 12.71
C HIS A 115 3.74 -0.20 13.47
N ASN A 116 4.56 -0.57 14.45
CA ASN A 116 4.32 -1.70 15.37
C ASN A 116 4.07 -3.04 14.66
N GLN A 117 4.58 -3.23 13.44
CA GLN A 117 4.47 -4.50 12.71
C GLN A 117 5.56 -5.49 13.14
N ASP A 118 5.29 -6.79 12.96
CA ASP A 118 6.19 -7.88 13.31
C ASP A 118 6.90 -8.43 12.07
N PHE A 119 8.12 -7.98 11.81
CA PHE A 119 8.94 -8.41 10.67
C PHE A 119 10.00 -9.45 11.04
N ARG A 120 9.82 -10.17 12.15
CA ARG A 120 10.81 -11.15 12.60
C ARG A 120 11.09 -12.21 11.55
N GLY A 121 12.38 -12.39 11.26
CA GLY A 121 12.85 -13.38 10.29
C GLY A 121 12.68 -12.99 8.82
N ALA A 122 12.07 -11.84 8.52
CA ALA A 122 11.95 -11.35 7.15
C ALA A 122 13.33 -11.13 6.50
N ASP A 123 13.38 -11.28 5.18
CA ASP A 123 14.61 -11.18 4.42
C ASP A 123 14.69 -9.90 3.58
N TRP A 124 15.24 -8.84 4.18
CA TRP A 124 15.38 -7.50 3.62
C TRP A 124 16.84 -7.17 3.26
N ARG A 125 17.61 -8.19 2.86
CA ARG A 125 18.97 -7.97 2.34
C ARG A 125 18.94 -7.07 1.12
N ASP A 126 19.88 -6.14 1.06
CA ASP A 126 20.01 -5.14 -0.01
C ASP A 126 18.76 -4.24 -0.15
N ALA A 127 17.94 -4.13 0.91
CA ALA A 127 16.73 -3.33 0.91
C ALA A 127 17.02 -1.83 0.85
N ASN A 128 16.30 -1.12 -0.03
CA ASN A 128 16.19 0.32 0.07
C ASN A 128 15.11 0.66 1.12
N LEU A 129 15.55 1.12 2.29
CA LEU A 129 14.71 1.60 3.39
C LEU A 129 14.85 3.11 3.60
N TYR A 130 15.38 3.84 2.61
CA TYR A 130 15.47 5.30 2.64
C TYR A 130 14.13 5.95 3.02
N GLN A 131 14.15 6.81 4.04
CA GLN A 131 12.98 7.53 4.58
C GLN A 131 11.82 6.63 5.07
N THR A 132 12.09 5.38 5.42
CA THR A 132 11.07 4.46 5.92
C THR A 132 10.82 4.72 7.41
N ASP A 133 9.55 4.77 7.78
CA ASP A 133 9.11 4.85 9.17
C ASP A 133 8.86 3.44 9.72
N LEU A 134 9.80 2.94 10.50
CA LEU A 134 9.80 1.63 11.15
C LEU A 134 9.52 1.76 12.65
N THR A 135 8.86 2.83 13.09
CA THR A 135 8.60 3.10 14.50
C THR A 135 7.86 1.93 15.18
N GLY A 136 8.42 1.43 16.27
CA GLY A 136 7.87 0.33 17.07
C GLY A 136 7.90 -1.06 16.41
N CYS A 137 8.49 -1.20 15.22
CA CYS A 137 8.56 -2.49 14.52
C CYS A 137 9.40 -3.52 15.28
N ASP A 138 8.97 -4.79 15.25
CA ASP A 138 9.80 -5.90 15.70
C ASP A 138 10.66 -6.42 14.55
N LEU A 139 11.94 -6.05 14.53
CA LEU A 139 12.92 -6.41 13.49
C LEU A 139 13.89 -7.50 13.97
N ARG A 140 13.59 -8.19 15.08
CA ARG A 140 14.49 -9.21 15.62
C ARG A 140 14.67 -10.35 14.62
N ASN A 141 15.92 -10.72 14.33
CA ASN A 141 16.28 -11.71 13.31
C ASN A 141 15.90 -11.35 11.87
N THR A 142 15.42 -10.13 11.60
CA THR A 142 15.26 -9.64 10.23
C THR A 142 16.64 -9.49 9.60
N LYS A 143 16.80 -10.00 8.39
CA LYS A 143 18.04 -9.89 7.64
C LYS A 143 18.07 -8.55 6.92
N ILE A 144 18.85 -7.60 7.43
CA ILE A 144 18.99 -6.24 6.87
C ILE A 144 20.40 -5.97 6.34
N GLN A 145 21.15 -7.04 5.99
CA GLN A 145 22.51 -6.88 5.48
C GLN A 145 22.48 -6.01 4.22
N LYS A 146 23.36 -5.00 4.17
CA LYS A 146 23.46 -4.03 3.07
C LYS A 146 22.19 -3.22 2.80
N ALA A 147 21.28 -3.12 3.77
CA ALA A 147 20.14 -2.23 3.63
C ALA A 147 20.56 -0.75 3.72
N ASP A 148 19.92 0.11 2.93
CA ASP A 148 20.04 1.56 3.02
C ASP A 148 18.98 2.10 3.98
N LEU A 149 19.39 2.56 5.16
CA LEU A 149 18.52 3.14 6.19
C LEU A 149 18.65 4.66 6.27
N VAL A 150 19.08 5.32 5.19
CA VAL A 150 19.25 6.77 5.20
C VAL A 150 17.93 7.46 5.52
N ASP A 151 17.93 8.34 6.52
CA ASP A 151 16.77 9.10 6.98
C ASP A 151 15.58 8.21 7.45
N ALA A 152 15.84 6.94 7.76
CA ALA A 152 14.84 6.02 8.31
C ALA A 152 14.59 6.30 9.80
N ASN A 153 13.37 6.06 10.26
CA ASN A 153 13.00 6.19 11.67
C ASN A 153 12.84 4.82 12.32
N LEU A 154 13.75 4.46 13.23
CA LEU A 154 13.70 3.23 14.02
C LEU A 154 13.22 3.45 15.45
N THR A 155 12.65 4.60 15.81
CA THR A 155 12.21 4.89 17.20
C THR A 155 11.38 3.73 17.76
N ASP A 156 11.72 3.26 18.95
CA ASP A 156 11.07 2.12 19.62
C ASP A 156 11.11 0.77 18.86
N ALA A 157 11.82 0.67 17.73
CA ALA A 157 11.96 -0.56 16.98
C ALA A 157 12.86 -1.57 17.71
N GLN A 158 12.48 -2.85 17.69
CA GLN A 158 13.30 -3.92 18.27
C GLN A 158 14.30 -4.43 17.24
N VAL A 159 15.50 -3.87 17.25
CA VAL A 159 16.63 -4.28 16.40
C VAL A 159 17.91 -4.33 17.25
N SER A 160 18.75 -5.32 17.02
CA SER A 160 20.03 -5.44 17.73
C SER A 160 21.12 -4.59 17.08
N GLU A 161 22.12 -4.17 17.86
CA GLU A 161 23.30 -3.49 17.31
C GLU A 161 24.02 -4.35 16.27
N ASP A 162 24.14 -5.66 16.53
CA ASP A 162 24.72 -6.64 15.59
C ASP A 162 23.99 -6.68 14.24
N GLN A 163 22.69 -6.39 14.20
CA GLN A 163 21.97 -6.25 12.92
C GLN A 163 22.29 -4.91 12.24
N LEU A 164 22.31 -3.81 13.00
CA LEU A 164 22.54 -2.47 12.46
C LEU A 164 23.94 -2.32 11.85
N VAL A 165 24.97 -2.91 12.46
CA VAL A 165 26.35 -2.88 11.90
C VAL A 165 26.48 -3.58 10.54
N THR A 166 25.49 -4.37 10.13
CA THR A 166 25.51 -5.07 8.82
C THR A 166 24.85 -4.30 7.70
N THR A 167 24.20 -3.17 8.01
CA THR A 167 23.56 -2.29 7.04
C THR A 167 24.61 -1.59 6.18
N ASP A 168 24.20 -1.06 5.03
CA ASP A 168 25.15 -0.39 4.13
C ASP A 168 25.45 1.03 4.59
N ILE A 169 24.39 1.76 4.96
CA ILE A 169 24.44 3.17 5.32
C ILE A 169 23.26 3.50 6.25
N MET A 170 23.48 4.40 7.21
CA MET A 170 22.45 4.88 8.14
C MET A 170 22.48 6.39 8.35
N TRP A 171 23.09 7.13 7.42
CA TRP A 171 23.11 8.60 7.44
C TRP A 171 21.70 9.18 7.66
N LYS A 172 21.50 10.08 8.63
CA LYS A 172 20.17 10.61 9.01
C LYS A 172 19.20 9.69 9.74
N CYS A 173 19.57 8.44 9.99
CA CYS A 173 18.70 7.52 10.71
C CYS A 173 18.44 7.97 12.16
N ILE A 174 17.20 7.79 12.62
CA ILE A 174 16.84 7.87 14.03
C ILE A 174 16.91 6.45 14.60
N LEU A 175 17.68 6.27 15.67
CA LEU A 175 17.92 5.00 16.33
C LEU A 175 16.73 4.58 17.22
N PRO A 176 16.70 3.31 17.69
CA PRO A 176 15.65 2.82 18.58
C PRO A 176 15.40 3.62 19.86
N ASP A 177 16.43 4.25 20.40
CA ASP A 177 16.34 5.11 21.59
C ASP A 177 15.84 6.54 21.27
N GLY A 178 15.50 6.81 20.00
CA GLY A 178 15.09 8.13 19.50
C GLY A 178 16.25 9.08 19.23
N SER A 179 17.50 8.67 19.47
CA SER A 179 18.68 9.49 19.17
C SER A 179 18.98 9.49 17.67
N ARG A 180 19.59 10.58 17.19
CA ARG A 180 20.10 10.60 15.81
C ARG A 180 21.35 9.76 15.71
N TYR A 181 21.44 8.97 14.65
CA TYR A 181 22.65 8.23 14.37
C TYR A 181 23.81 9.18 14.10
N ASN A 182 24.92 8.91 14.81
CA ASN A 182 26.09 9.77 14.91
C ASN A 182 27.36 9.09 14.35
N GLY A 183 27.22 8.06 13.51
CA GLY A 183 28.36 7.33 12.95
C GLY A 183 28.95 6.26 13.86
N LYS A 184 28.36 5.94 15.03
CA LYS A 184 28.97 5.03 16.04
C LYS A 184 29.38 3.64 15.52
N TYR A 185 28.82 3.17 14.40
CA TYR A 185 29.14 1.86 13.83
C TYR A 185 30.21 1.90 12.75
N ASN A 186 30.73 3.08 12.40
CA ASN A 186 31.78 3.25 11.40
C ASN A 186 31.44 2.57 10.05
N LEU A 187 30.22 2.75 9.54
CA LEU A 187 29.84 2.16 8.26
C LEU A 187 30.57 2.88 7.11
N PRO A 188 31.25 2.17 6.19
CA PRO A 188 32.06 2.79 5.14
C PRO A 188 31.33 3.86 4.32
N HIS A 189 30.07 3.62 3.95
CA HIS A 189 29.30 4.56 3.15
C HIS A 189 28.83 5.80 3.93
N ASP A 190 28.71 5.73 5.26
CA ASP A 190 28.45 6.92 6.08
C ASP A 190 29.62 7.91 5.96
N PHE A 191 30.87 7.43 6.00
CA PHE A 191 32.07 8.26 5.84
C PHE A 191 32.11 8.92 4.46
N GLU A 192 31.80 8.17 3.40
CA GLU A 192 31.76 8.72 2.05
C GLU A 192 30.75 9.86 1.93
N VAL A 193 29.55 9.69 2.51
CA VAL A 193 28.51 10.72 2.51
C VAL A 193 28.92 11.91 3.38
N ALA A 194 29.48 11.68 4.57
CA ALA A 194 29.98 12.73 5.45
C ALA A 194 30.98 13.64 4.74
N LEU A 195 32.00 13.05 4.11
CA LEU A 195 33.04 13.78 3.37
C LEU A 195 32.46 14.55 2.19
N ARG A 196 31.55 13.95 1.42
CA ARG A 196 30.85 14.63 0.30
C ARG A 196 30.02 15.81 0.79
N LYS A 197 29.47 15.73 1.99
CA LYS A 197 28.63 16.76 2.62
C LYS A 197 29.42 17.74 3.50
N LYS A 198 30.75 17.61 3.56
CA LYS A 198 31.67 18.44 4.37
C LYS A 198 31.45 18.33 5.90
N PHE A 199 30.92 17.21 6.36
CA PHE A 199 30.90 16.86 7.79
C PHE A 199 32.21 16.19 8.17
N ASN A 200 32.65 16.39 9.42
CA ASN A 200 33.76 15.65 9.99
C ASN A 200 33.24 14.28 10.47
N PRO A 201 33.69 13.16 9.86
CA PRO A 201 33.22 11.85 10.27
C PRO A 201 33.84 11.34 11.57
N ASP A 202 34.97 11.93 12.00
CA ASP A 202 35.62 11.59 13.27
C ASP A 202 34.96 12.28 14.47
N ASP A 203 34.02 13.21 14.22
CA ASP A 203 33.26 13.92 15.25
C ASP A 203 31.81 13.43 15.28
N PRO A 204 31.38 12.68 16.32
CA PRO A 204 30.02 12.19 16.45
C PRO A 204 28.96 13.30 16.48
N ASN A 205 29.29 14.49 16.99
CA ASN A 205 28.33 15.60 17.01
C ASN A 205 28.06 16.10 15.61
N SER A 206 29.13 16.38 14.84
CA SER A 206 29.04 16.68 13.40
C SER A 206 28.23 15.62 12.64
N MET A 207 28.47 14.34 12.92
CA MET A 207 27.71 13.23 12.31
C MET A 207 26.23 13.18 12.72
N ALA A 208 25.80 13.85 13.79
CA ALA A 208 24.40 13.89 14.23
C ALA A 208 23.67 15.22 13.88
N GLU A 209 24.39 16.24 13.38
CA GLU A 209 23.94 17.65 13.32
C GLU A 209 23.23 18.05 12.01
N TYR A 210 22.78 17.10 11.20
CA TYR A 210 22.28 17.35 9.84
C TYR A 210 20.79 17.67 9.68
#